data_AF-A0A351WDX6-F1
#
_entry.id   AF-A0A351WDX6-F1
#
_cell.length_a   1.000
_cell.length_b   1.000
_cell.length_c   1.000
_cell.angle_alpha   90.00
_cell.angle_beta   90.00
_cell.angle_gamma   90.00
#
_symmetry.space_group_name_H-M   'P 1'
#
loop_
_entity.id
_entity.type
_entity.pdbx_description
1 polymer ?
#
loop_
_entity_poly.entity_id
_entity_poly.type
_entity_poly.pdbx_seq_one_letter_code
_entity_poly.pdbx_strand_id
1 'polypeptide(L)'
;MNAPDANKKERPPSTAVNTEPSVHKKIAGAFISLLEIDRPPIIAHCRRVARWARELGALSALSDQDLDELETSALLHDVGFMGASMSLLNTLSLDRSTDEKAKRHPLVGFAVLSQIPGFERVAESVLHHHERFDGQGYPKRLRGENIPLFSRIISVADLFDLETHPTGAMMPDLDNVRKKILQERNRSIDPELANRFLFIVTTTDDLHRQDKNTVELPLSALKAGMVLARDLKSIDGTFLLRSGAVLTDAVLNKAFSSPSLEWLLTTAHVDAISIRSEGG
;
A
#
# COMPACT_ATOMS: atom_id res chain seq x y z
N MET A 1 -21.44 49.74 -30.21
CA MET A 1 -20.30 49.03 -29.60
C MET A 1 -20.77 48.40 -28.30
N ASN A 2 -20.92 47.08 -28.28
CA ASN A 2 -20.74 46.19 -27.14
C ASN A 2 -20.98 44.76 -27.63
N ALA A 3 -19.88 44.01 -27.72
CA ALA A 3 -19.86 42.61 -28.13
C ALA A 3 -20.40 41.71 -27.00
N PRO A 4 -21.04 40.57 -27.31
CA PRO A 4 -21.46 39.63 -26.30
C PRO A 4 -20.27 38.79 -25.80
N ASP A 5 -20.27 38.62 -24.48
CA ASP A 5 -19.31 37.91 -23.65
C ASP A 5 -19.22 36.43 -24.05
N ALA A 6 -18.06 36.03 -24.58
CA ALA A 6 -17.73 34.65 -24.87
C ALA A 6 -17.05 34.04 -23.63
N ASN A 7 -17.42 32.78 -23.36
CA ASN A 7 -16.66 31.82 -22.55
C ASN A 7 -17.11 31.61 -21.09
N LYS A 8 -18.36 31.18 -20.90
CA LYS A 8 -18.70 30.20 -19.84
C LYS A 8 -18.73 28.80 -20.44
N LYS A 9 -17.59 28.13 -20.48
CA LYS A 9 -17.54 26.67 -20.68
C LYS A 9 -18.00 26.01 -19.37
N GLU A 10 -19.27 25.63 -19.32
CA GLU A 10 -19.79 24.72 -18.30
C GLU A 10 -18.97 23.43 -18.33
N ARG A 11 -18.38 23.05 -17.19
CA ARG A 11 -17.75 21.75 -17.01
C ARG A 11 -18.83 20.68 -17.15
N PRO A 12 -18.66 19.64 -17.99
CA PRO A 12 -19.64 18.56 -18.03
C PRO A 12 -19.69 17.85 -16.68
N PRO A 13 -20.87 17.35 -16.26
CA PRO A 13 -21.01 16.61 -15.02
C PRO A 13 -20.14 15.36 -15.06
N SER A 14 -19.39 15.13 -13.98
CA SER A 14 -18.59 13.92 -13.77
C SER A 14 -19.52 12.71 -13.79
N THR A 15 -19.53 11.97 -14.90
CA THR A 15 -20.18 10.67 -14.98
C THR A 15 -19.32 9.69 -14.21
N ALA A 16 -19.75 9.33 -13.00
CA ALA A 16 -19.25 8.14 -12.33
C ALA A 16 -19.56 6.94 -13.24
N VAL A 17 -18.54 6.41 -13.90
CA VAL A 17 -18.67 5.22 -14.72
C VAL A 17 -18.85 4.05 -13.76
N ASN A 18 -20.09 3.60 -13.58
CA ASN A 18 -20.38 2.31 -12.97
C ASN A 18 -19.94 1.23 -13.96
N THR A 19 -18.67 0.83 -13.91
CA THR A 19 -18.16 -0.31 -14.67
C THR A 19 -18.60 -1.59 -13.98
N GLU A 20 -19.28 -2.46 -14.72
CA GLU A 20 -19.53 -3.85 -14.32
C GLU A 20 -18.19 -4.52 -13.94
N PRO A 21 -18.13 -5.31 -12.84
CA PRO A 21 -16.90 -5.98 -12.46
C PRO A 21 -16.40 -6.86 -13.61
N SER A 22 -15.08 -6.79 -13.89
CA SER A 22 -14.46 -7.64 -14.89
C SER A 22 -14.78 -9.13 -14.65
N VAL A 23 -14.79 -9.93 -15.71
CA VAL A 23 -15.02 -11.38 -15.61
C VAL A 23 -14.06 -12.02 -14.60
N HIS A 24 -12.81 -11.54 -14.57
CA HIS A 24 -11.79 -11.91 -13.59
C HIS A 24 -12.23 -11.68 -12.14
N LYS A 25 -12.77 -10.49 -11.84
CA LYS A 25 -13.27 -10.15 -10.50
C LYS A 25 -14.46 -11.03 -10.10
N LYS A 26 -15.36 -11.36 -11.02
CA LYS A 26 -16.50 -12.26 -10.75
C LYS A 26 -16.03 -13.67 -10.42
N ILE A 27 -15.09 -14.21 -11.20
CA ILE A 27 -14.50 -15.54 -10.95
C ILE A 27 -13.73 -15.55 -9.63
N ALA A 28 -12.89 -14.55 -9.37
CA ALA A 28 -12.15 -14.42 -8.11
C ALA A 28 -13.10 -14.31 -6.92
N GLY A 29 -14.19 -13.53 -7.04
CA GLY A 29 -15.23 -13.41 -6.02
C GLY A 29 -15.90 -14.75 -5.68
N ALA A 30 -16.13 -15.61 -6.67
CA ALA A 30 -16.67 -16.96 -6.43
C ALA A 30 -15.69 -17.85 -5.66
N PHE A 31 -14.40 -17.83 -6.02
CA PHE A 31 -13.35 -18.56 -5.28
C PHE A 31 -13.23 -18.08 -3.83
N ILE A 32 -13.25 -16.77 -3.62
CA ILE A 32 -13.17 -16.17 -2.29
C ILE A 32 -14.39 -16.54 -1.44
N SER A 33 -15.59 -16.49 -2.02
CA SER A 33 -16.82 -16.85 -1.31
C SER A 33 -16.80 -18.32 -0.86
N LEU A 34 -16.24 -19.22 -1.67
CA LEU A 34 -16.08 -20.62 -1.31
C LEU A 34 -15.08 -20.82 -0.17
N LEU A 35 -13.99 -20.06 -0.16
CA LEU A 35 -12.94 -20.16 0.85
C LEU A 35 -13.29 -19.49 2.17
N GLU A 36 -14.13 -18.46 2.15
CA GLU A 36 -14.53 -17.71 3.34
C GLU A 36 -15.26 -18.57 4.37
N ILE A 37 -15.98 -19.60 3.92
CA ILE A 37 -16.71 -20.55 4.78
C ILE A 37 -15.74 -21.36 5.66
N ASP A 38 -14.62 -21.81 5.09
CA ASP A 38 -13.67 -22.72 5.77
C ASP A 38 -12.44 -21.99 6.34
N ARG A 39 -12.06 -20.83 5.78
CA ARG A 39 -10.79 -20.16 6.06
C ARG A 39 -10.89 -18.61 6.15
N PRO A 40 -11.72 -18.04 7.05
CA PRO A 40 -11.92 -16.59 7.15
C PRO A 40 -10.63 -15.75 7.32
N PRO A 41 -9.63 -16.14 8.14
CA PRO A 41 -8.43 -15.31 8.34
C PRO A 41 -7.56 -15.15 7.08
N ILE A 42 -7.44 -16.22 6.29
CA ILE A 42 -6.66 -16.20 5.03
C ILE A 42 -7.36 -15.28 4.03
N ILE A 43 -8.68 -15.32 3.96
CA ILE A 43 -9.45 -14.46 3.04
C ILE A 43 -9.40 -12.99 3.45
N ALA A 44 -9.45 -12.70 4.76
CA ALA A 44 -9.26 -11.35 5.25
C ALA A 44 -7.88 -10.81 4.87
N HIS A 45 -6.83 -11.63 4.97
CA HIS A 45 -5.49 -11.33 4.50
C HIS A 45 -5.46 -11.03 2.99
N CYS A 46 -5.94 -11.94 2.14
CA CYS A 46 -5.95 -11.74 0.70
C CYS A 46 -6.69 -10.45 0.28
N ARG A 47 -7.80 -10.12 0.94
CA ARG A 47 -8.54 -8.86 0.69
C ARG A 47 -7.74 -7.61 1.04
N ARG A 48 -7.03 -7.61 2.18
CA ARG A 48 -6.17 -6.49 2.59
C ARG A 48 -4.97 -6.35 1.65
N VAL A 49 -4.31 -7.45 1.29
CA VAL A 49 -3.23 -7.48 0.30
C VAL A 49 -3.70 -6.94 -1.05
N ALA A 50 -4.87 -7.36 -1.53
CA ALA A 50 -5.45 -6.86 -2.79
C ALA A 50 -5.72 -5.36 -2.78
N ARG A 51 -6.26 -4.83 -1.67
CA ARG A 51 -6.45 -3.40 -1.49
C ARG A 51 -5.13 -2.64 -1.58
N TRP A 52 -4.12 -3.06 -0.80
CA TRP A 52 -2.81 -2.40 -0.78
C TRP A 52 -2.08 -2.49 -2.11
N ALA A 53 -2.17 -3.64 -2.79
CA ALA A 53 -1.62 -3.82 -4.12
C ALA A 53 -2.26 -2.84 -5.12
N ARG A 54 -3.59 -2.67 -5.09
CA ARG A 54 -4.29 -1.71 -5.95
C ARG A 54 -3.85 -0.26 -5.69
N GLU A 55 -3.75 0.14 -4.42
CA GLU A 55 -3.28 1.48 -4.04
C GLU A 55 -1.84 1.74 -4.54
N LEU A 56 -0.94 0.78 -4.34
CA LEU A 56 0.44 0.85 -4.83
C LEU A 56 0.54 0.85 -6.36
N GLY A 57 -0.29 0.03 -7.03
CA GLY A 57 -0.40 0.02 -8.48
C GLY A 57 -0.86 1.36 -9.05
N ALA A 58 -1.85 1.99 -8.40
CA ALA A 58 -2.37 3.29 -8.84
C ALA A 58 -1.31 4.38 -8.70
N LEU A 59 -0.57 4.41 -7.58
CA LEU A 59 0.57 5.30 -7.40
C LEU A 59 1.71 5.02 -8.39
N SER A 60 1.79 3.79 -8.92
CA SER A 60 2.73 3.37 -9.95
C SER A 60 2.21 3.59 -11.38
N ALA A 61 1.10 4.34 -11.54
CA ALA A 61 0.51 4.72 -12.82
C ALA A 61 0.06 3.56 -13.72
N LEU A 62 -0.35 2.44 -13.12
CA LEU A 62 -1.01 1.35 -13.85
C LEU A 62 -2.37 1.81 -14.41
N SER A 63 -2.75 1.26 -15.57
CA SER A 63 -4.08 1.50 -16.16
C SER A 63 -5.18 0.86 -15.30
N ASP A 64 -6.44 1.31 -15.44
CA ASP A 64 -7.56 0.69 -14.71
C ASP A 64 -7.70 -0.82 -14.97
N GLN A 65 -7.39 -1.25 -16.21
CA GLN A 65 -7.36 -2.67 -16.56
C GLN A 65 -6.25 -3.41 -15.82
N ASP A 66 -5.03 -2.85 -15.80
CA ASP A 66 -3.91 -3.43 -15.06
C ASP A 66 -4.21 -3.48 -13.56
N LEU A 67 -4.87 -2.45 -13.01
CA LEU A 67 -5.27 -2.42 -11.61
C LEU A 67 -6.27 -3.51 -11.27
N ASP A 68 -7.22 -3.79 -12.15
CA ASP A 68 -8.19 -4.88 -11.96
C ASP A 68 -7.55 -6.26 -12.03
N GLU A 69 -6.60 -6.47 -12.95
CA GLU A 69 -5.83 -7.71 -13.03
C GLU A 69 -4.89 -7.88 -11.84
N LEU A 70 -4.22 -6.80 -11.40
CA LEU A 70 -3.35 -6.78 -10.22
C LEU A 70 -4.13 -7.09 -8.94
N GLU A 71 -5.27 -6.43 -8.74
CA GLU A 71 -6.16 -6.68 -7.60
C GLU A 71 -6.63 -8.14 -7.59
N THR A 72 -6.98 -8.69 -8.76
CA THR A 72 -7.34 -10.10 -8.90
C THR A 72 -6.18 -11.03 -8.57
N SER A 73 -4.97 -10.71 -9.05
CA SER A 73 -3.74 -11.47 -8.77
C SER A 73 -3.42 -11.48 -7.28
N ALA A 74 -3.52 -10.33 -6.63
CA ALA A 74 -3.29 -10.17 -5.20
C ALA A 74 -4.36 -10.91 -4.38
N LEU A 75 -5.62 -10.90 -4.81
CA LEU A 75 -6.70 -11.60 -4.13
C LEU A 75 -6.53 -13.14 -4.19
N LEU A 76 -5.88 -13.64 -5.25
CA LEU A 76 -5.71 -15.07 -5.51
C LEU A 76 -4.29 -15.59 -5.25
N HIS A 77 -3.36 -14.78 -4.72
CA HIS A 77 -1.96 -15.16 -4.55
C HIS A 77 -1.76 -16.44 -3.72
N ASP A 78 -2.60 -16.62 -2.70
CA ASP A 78 -2.57 -17.77 -1.79
C ASP A 78 -3.54 -18.90 -2.17
N VAL A 79 -4.16 -18.87 -3.36
CA VAL A 79 -5.16 -19.89 -3.78
C VAL A 79 -4.59 -21.31 -3.80
N GLY A 80 -3.27 -21.46 -3.95
CA GLY A 80 -2.60 -22.75 -3.88
C GLY A 80 -2.69 -23.46 -2.51
N PHE A 81 -3.06 -22.75 -1.45
CA PHE A 81 -3.30 -23.33 -0.14
C PHE A 81 -4.63 -24.10 -0.02
N MET A 82 -5.47 -24.10 -1.05
CA MET A 82 -6.74 -24.86 -1.07
C MET A 82 -6.54 -26.37 -0.79
N GLY A 83 -5.40 -26.93 -1.18
CA GLY A 83 -5.04 -28.33 -0.90
C GLY A 83 -4.24 -28.57 0.38
N ALA A 84 -3.94 -27.53 1.17
CA ALA A 84 -3.12 -27.63 2.37
C ALA A 84 -3.92 -28.09 3.59
N SER A 85 -3.29 -28.88 4.47
CA SER A 85 -3.88 -29.30 5.73
C SER A 85 -3.96 -28.13 6.72
N MET A 86 -4.96 -28.14 7.62
CA MET A 86 -5.11 -27.09 8.65
C MET A 86 -3.90 -26.99 9.59
N SER A 87 -3.23 -28.12 9.86
CA SER A 87 -1.99 -28.15 10.66
C SER A 87 -0.85 -27.38 9.98
N LEU A 88 -0.71 -27.52 8.66
CA LEU A 88 0.27 -26.74 7.89
C LEU A 88 -0.07 -25.25 7.99
N LEU A 89 -1.32 -24.86 7.70
CA LEU A 89 -1.76 -23.46 7.68
C LEU A 89 -1.57 -22.75 9.04
N ASN A 90 -1.87 -23.43 10.15
CA ASN A 90 -1.67 -22.85 11.49
C ASN A 90 -0.19 -22.53 11.77
N THR A 91 0.73 -23.31 11.20
CA THR A 91 2.18 -23.13 11.37
C THR A 91 2.72 -21.99 10.49
N LEU A 92 2.08 -21.73 9.34
CA LEU A 92 2.53 -20.73 8.36
C LEU A 92 2.37 -19.27 8.78
N SER A 93 1.59 -19.02 9.83
CA SER A 93 1.55 -17.71 10.47
C SER A 93 2.89 -17.30 11.10
N LEU A 94 3.78 -18.25 11.36
CA LEU A 94 5.01 -18.04 12.11
C LEU A 94 6.25 -17.97 11.21
N ASP A 95 6.30 -18.74 10.12
CA ASP A 95 7.40 -18.71 9.15
C ASP A 95 7.06 -19.46 7.85
N ARG A 96 6.54 -18.75 6.84
CA ARG A 96 6.22 -19.33 5.52
C ARG A 96 7.45 -19.89 4.79
N SER A 97 8.67 -19.54 5.21
CA SER A 97 9.92 -19.81 4.48
C SER A 97 10.63 -21.11 4.85
N THR A 98 10.23 -21.78 5.95
CA THR A 98 10.89 -23.00 6.43
C THR A 98 10.19 -24.29 6.00
N ASP A 99 8.92 -24.24 5.60
CA ASP A 99 8.16 -25.43 5.17
C ASP A 99 8.16 -25.59 3.64
N GLU A 100 8.84 -26.63 3.14
CA GLU A 100 8.93 -26.95 1.71
C GLU A 100 7.58 -27.29 1.07
N LYS A 101 6.59 -27.79 1.83
CA LYS A 101 5.24 -28.02 1.29
C LYS A 101 4.51 -26.69 1.11
N ALA A 102 4.71 -25.75 2.02
CA ALA A 102 4.12 -24.42 1.89
C ALA A 102 4.69 -23.67 0.69
N LYS A 103 6.00 -23.77 0.42
CA LYS A 103 6.63 -23.16 -0.78
C LYS A 103 6.06 -23.66 -2.11
N ARG A 104 5.26 -24.72 -2.12
CA ARG A 104 4.61 -25.23 -3.34
C ARG A 104 3.31 -24.52 -3.69
N HIS A 105 2.72 -23.73 -2.80
CA HIS A 105 1.44 -23.09 -3.10
C HIS A 105 1.49 -22.15 -4.34
N PRO A 106 2.58 -21.42 -4.68
CA PRO A 106 2.59 -20.62 -5.90
C PRO A 106 2.48 -21.50 -7.15
N LEU A 107 3.10 -22.69 -7.13
CA LEU A 107 3.02 -23.68 -8.22
C LEU A 107 1.60 -24.26 -8.34
N VAL A 108 0.96 -24.58 -7.22
CA VAL A 108 -0.42 -25.08 -7.21
C VAL A 108 -1.38 -23.99 -7.71
N GLY A 109 -1.23 -22.76 -7.23
CA GLY A 109 -2.03 -21.62 -7.66
C GLY A 109 -1.89 -21.36 -9.16
N PHE A 110 -0.65 -21.35 -9.68
CA PHE A 110 -0.39 -21.27 -11.11
C PHE A 110 -1.09 -22.38 -11.90
N ALA A 111 -0.99 -23.63 -11.44
CA ALA A 111 -1.57 -24.78 -12.13
C ALA A 111 -3.11 -24.68 -12.23
N VAL A 112 -3.78 -24.14 -11.21
CA VAL A 112 -5.23 -23.92 -11.21
C VAL A 112 -5.61 -22.74 -12.11
N LEU A 113 -4.95 -21.60 -11.93
CA LEU A 113 -5.31 -20.36 -12.61
C LEU A 113 -4.98 -20.37 -14.10
N SER A 114 -3.93 -21.09 -14.51
CA SER A 114 -3.55 -21.25 -15.92
C SER A 114 -4.57 -22.04 -16.75
N GLN A 115 -5.54 -22.71 -16.12
CA GLN A 115 -6.65 -23.37 -16.83
C GLN A 115 -7.78 -22.41 -17.21
N ILE A 116 -7.77 -21.18 -16.71
CA ILE A 116 -8.83 -20.20 -16.92
C ILE A 116 -8.39 -19.26 -18.06
N PRO A 117 -9.09 -19.24 -19.21
CA PRO A 117 -8.75 -18.34 -20.31
C PRO A 117 -8.73 -16.88 -19.86
N GLY A 118 -7.67 -16.15 -20.21
CA GLY A 118 -7.48 -14.75 -19.83
C GLY A 118 -6.79 -14.53 -18.48
N PHE A 119 -6.49 -15.59 -17.71
CA PHE A 119 -5.80 -15.49 -16.42
C PHE A 119 -4.28 -15.67 -16.52
N GLU A 120 -3.69 -15.61 -17.71
CA GLU A 120 -2.27 -15.93 -17.93
C GLU A 120 -1.36 -15.06 -17.04
N ARG A 121 -1.58 -13.74 -17.04
CA ARG A 121 -0.83 -12.78 -16.23
C ARG A 121 -1.14 -12.88 -14.74
N VAL A 122 -2.39 -13.23 -14.40
CA VAL A 122 -2.80 -13.49 -13.02
C VAL A 122 -2.05 -14.70 -12.48
N ALA A 123 -2.06 -15.81 -13.21
CA ALA A 123 -1.36 -17.03 -12.86
C ALA A 123 0.15 -16.79 -12.72
N GLU A 124 0.78 -16.09 -13.68
CA GLU A 124 2.20 -15.72 -13.62
C GLU A 124 2.52 -14.88 -12.37
N SER A 125 1.65 -13.91 -12.05
CA SER A 125 1.80 -13.07 -10.86
C SER A 125 1.75 -13.89 -9.57
N VAL A 126 0.80 -14.83 -9.49
CA VAL A 126 0.67 -15.80 -8.39
C VAL A 126 1.87 -16.74 -8.34
N LEU A 127 2.46 -17.16 -9.45
CA LEU A 127 3.62 -18.05 -9.45
C LEU A 127 4.85 -17.39 -8.80
N HIS A 128 5.02 -16.08 -9.01
CA HIS A 128 6.26 -15.38 -8.68
C HIS A 128 6.16 -14.41 -7.50
N HIS A 129 5.03 -14.35 -6.78
CA HIS A 129 4.86 -13.39 -5.66
C HIS A 129 5.80 -13.64 -4.47
N HIS A 130 6.43 -14.82 -4.38
CA HIS A 130 7.48 -15.14 -3.41
C HIS A 130 8.90 -15.12 -3.98
N GLU A 131 9.07 -14.65 -5.22
CA GLU A 131 10.39 -14.26 -5.71
C GLU A 131 10.90 -13.07 -4.90
N ARG A 132 12.20 -13.06 -4.64
CA ARG A 132 12.85 -11.98 -3.89
C ARG A 132 13.65 -11.13 -4.84
N PHE A 133 13.63 -9.81 -4.64
CA PHE A 133 14.36 -8.88 -5.50
C PHE A 133 15.86 -9.19 -5.62
N ASP A 134 16.46 -9.78 -4.58
CA ASP A 134 17.85 -10.25 -4.51
C ASP A 134 18.11 -11.61 -5.22
N GLY A 135 17.08 -12.30 -5.70
CA GLY A 135 17.18 -13.61 -6.35
C GLY A 135 17.19 -14.81 -5.39
N GLN A 136 17.01 -14.60 -4.10
CA GLN A 136 17.00 -15.70 -3.09
C GLN A 136 15.59 -16.29 -2.87
N GLY A 137 14.60 -15.86 -3.65
CA GLY A 137 13.21 -16.31 -3.55
C GLY A 137 12.96 -17.65 -4.22
N TYR A 138 11.68 -17.92 -4.48
CA TYR A 138 11.22 -19.15 -5.12
C TYR A 138 9.97 -18.85 -5.97
N PRO A 139 9.62 -19.70 -6.96
CA PRO A 139 10.23 -20.99 -7.30
C PRO A 139 11.38 -20.95 -8.32
N LYS A 140 11.54 -19.86 -9.07
CA LYS A 140 12.52 -19.73 -10.17
C LYS A 140 13.76 -18.92 -9.81
N ARG A 141 13.79 -18.25 -8.66
CA ARG A 141 14.91 -17.39 -8.22
C ARG A 141 15.16 -16.24 -9.19
N LEU A 142 14.06 -15.65 -9.66
CA LEU A 142 14.12 -14.45 -10.49
C LEU A 142 14.69 -13.29 -9.68
N ARG A 143 15.43 -12.38 -10.33
CA ARG A 143 16.13 -11.28 -9.68
C ARG A 143 15.76 -9.94 -10.30
N GLY A 144 15.56 -8.94 -9.45
CA GLY A 144 15.26 -7.58 -9.85
C GLY A 144 13.99 -7.49 -10.71
N GLU A 145 14.08 -6.74 -11.80
CA GLU A 145 12.96 -6.49 -12.72
C GLU A 145 12.57 -7.70 -13.59
N ASN A 146 13.34 -8.79 -13.56
CA ASN A 146 12.91 -10.05 -14.18
C ASN A 146 11.71 -10.67 -13.44
N ILE A 147 11.45 -10.24 -12.20
CA ILE A 147 10.24 -10.60 -11.47
C ILE A 147 9.07 -9.78 -12.06
N PRO A 148 7.94 -10.40 -12.44
CA PRO A 148 6.78 -9.68 -12.94
C PRO A 148 6.38 -8.52 -12.03
N LEU A 149 6.02 -7.38 -12.61
CA LEU A 149 5.69 -6.17 -11.84
C LEU A 149 4.59 -6.42 -10.80
N PHE A 150 3.55 -7.17 -11.18
CA PHE A 150 2.46 -7.50 -10.27
C PHE A 150 2.93 -8.34 -9.08
N SER A 151 3.82 -9.32 -9.31
CA SER A 151 4.43 -10.09 -8.22
C SER A 151 5.26 -9.21 -7.28
N ARG A 152 6.01 -8.24 -7.82
CA ARG A 152 6.78 -7.27 -7.00
C ARG A 152 5.87 -6.34 -6.18
N ILE A 153 4.73 -5.94 -6.72
CA ILE A 153 3.73 -5.14 -6.00
C ILE A 153 3.07 -5.98 -4.89
N ILE A 154 2.65 -7.20 -5.22
CA ILE A 154 2.01 -8.13 -4.27
C ILE A 154 2.96 -8.44 -3.11
N SER A 155 4.24 -8.68 -3.36
CA SER A 155 5.20 -9.02 -2.29
C SER A 155 5.40 -7.89 -1.27
N VAL A 156 5.32 -6.62 -1.71
CA VAL A 156 5.35 -5.46 -0.80
C VAL A 156 4.07 -5.41 0.05
N ALA A 157 2.91 -5.58 -0.57
CA ALA A 157 1.61 -5.57 0.11
C ALA A 157 1.45 -6.73 1.10
N ASP A 158 1.90 -7.93 0.73
CA ASP A 158 1.90 -9.15 1.56
C ASP A 158 2.78 -8.98 2.79
N LEU A 159 4.02 -8.51 2.62
CA LEU A 159 4.92 -8.21 3.73
C LEU A 159 4.30 -7.23 4.72
N PHE A 160 3.68 -6.15 4.22
CA PHE A 160 3.02 -5.19 5.09
C PHE A 160 1.84 -5.79 5.86
N ASP A 161 1.00 -6.58 5.20
CA ASP A 161 -0.16 -7.19 5.87
C ASP A 161 0.27 -8.17 6.96
N LEU A 162 1.29 -8.99 6.70
CA LEU A 162 1.84 -9.95 7.67
C LEU A 162 2.42 -9.25 8.90
N GLU A 163 3.13 -8.13 8.71
CA GLU A 163 3.73 -7.36 9.81
C GLU A 163 2.68 -6.51 10.56
N THR A 164 1.56 -6.15 9.92
CA THR A 164 0.49 -5.36 10.56
C THR A 164 -0.60 -6.19 11.22
N HIS A 165 -0.76 -7.45 10.83
CA HIS A 165 -1.76 -8.35 11.36
C HIS A 165 -1.13 -9.67 11.81
N PRO A 166 -0.15 -9.64 12.74
CA PRO A 166 0.42 -10.86 13.27
C PRO A 166 -0.69 -11.67 13.96
N THR A 167 -0.60 -13.00 13.88
CA THR A 167 -1.53 -13.91 14.58
C THR A 167 -1.36 -13.77 16.09
N GLY A 168 -2.05 -12.81 16.70
CA GLY A 168 -1.92 -12.52 18.13
C GLY A 168 -2.18 -11.08 18.51
N ALA A 169 -3.39 -10.56 18.22
CA ALA A 169 -4.13 -9.50 18.92
C ALA A 169 -3.43 -8.23 19.48
N MET A 170 -2.19 -7.92 19.13
CA MET A 170 -1.57 -6.62 19.42
C MET A 170 -1.77 -5.69 18.23
N MET A 171 -2.08 -4.41 18.52
CA MET A 171 -2.04 -3.39 17.48
C MET A 171 -0.62 -3.35 16.89
N PRO A 172 -0.47 -3.28 15.56
CA PRO A 172 0.84 -3.26 14.95
C PRO A 172 1.61 -1.99 15.29
N ASP A 173 2.87 -2.16 15.67
CA ASP A 173 3.81 -1.04 15.79
C ASP A 173 4.25 -0.61 14.39
N LEU A 174 3.55 0.38 13.85
CA LEU A 174 3.82 0.90 12.50
C LEU A 174 5.24 1.43 12.33
N ASP A 175 5.91 1.88 13.40
CA ASP A 175 7.32 2.28 13.29
C ASP A 175 8.24 1.07 13.10
N ASN A 176 7.92 -0.08 13.72
CA ASN A 176 8.64 -1.33 13.45
C ASN A 176 8.31 -1.89 12.07
N VAL A 177 7.05 -1.81 11.62
CA VAL A 177 6.66 -2.23 10.25
C VAL A 177 7.42 -1.41 9.21
N ARG A 178 7.52 -0.08 9.39
CA ARG A 178 8.30 0.80 8.51
C ARG A 178 9.78 0.39 8.48
N LYS A 179 10.39 0.17 9.65
CA LYS A 179 11.78 -0.31 9.74
C LYS A 179 11.97 -1.64 9.02
N LYS A 180 11.02 -2.56 9.16
CA LYS A 180 11.05 -3.86 8.48
C LYS A 180 11.02 -3.72 6.96
N ILE A 181 10.11 -2.89 6.43
CA ILE A 181 10.06 -2.59 4.99
C ILE A 181 11.39 -1.99 4.52
N LEU A 182 11.97 -1.04 5.27
CA LEU A 182 13.28 -0.46 4.94
C LEU A 182 14.43 -1.48 4.97
N GLN A 183 14.40 -2.45 5.88
CA GLN A 183 15.40 -3.53 5.98
C GLN A 183 15.27 -4.56 4.85
N GLU A 184 14.06 -4.78 4.35
CA GLU A 184 13.76 -5.71 3.28
C GLU A 184 13.89 -5.07 1.89
N ARG A 185 13.94 -3.73 1.83
CA ARG A 185 14.22 -2.94 0.64
C ARG A 185 15.52 -3.38 -0.04
N ASN A 186 15.45 -3.64 -1.36
CA ASN A 186 16.58 -4.15 -2.15
C ASN A 186 17.07 -5.56 -1.75
N ARG A 187 16.32 -6.27 -0.89
CA ARG A 187 16.55 -7.66 -0.50
C ARG A 187 15.40 -8.54 -0.96
N SER A 188 14.30 -8.60 -0.20
CA SER A 188 13.11 -9.34 -0.63
C SER A 188 12.24 -8.51 -1.57
N ILE A 189 12.13 -7.21 -1.33
CA ILE A 189 11.19 -6.34 -2.05
C ILE A 189 11.91 -5.31 -2.91
N ASP A 190 11.22 -4.91 -3.97
CA ASP A 190 11.67 -3.89 -4.91
C ASP A 190 11.87 -2.53 -4.21
N PRO A 191 13.04 -1.88 -4.38
CA PRO A 191 13.34 -0.64 -3.68
C PRO A 191 12.45 0.54 -4.08
N GLU A 192 12.05 0.64 -5.34
CA GLU A 192 11.18 1.73 -5.82
C GLU A 192 9.78 1.56 -5.26
N LEU A 193 9.23 0.35 -5.35
CA LEU A 193 7.90 0.04 -4.83
C LEU A 193 7.84 0.16 -3.31
N ALA A 194 8.90 -0.24 -2.59
CA ALA A 194 8.99 -0.06 -1.14
C ALA A 194 8.92 1.43 -0.75
N ASN A 195 9.63 2.31 -1.47
CA ASN A 195 9.59 3.75 -1.21
C ASN A 195 8.20 4.34 -1.48
N ARG A 196 7.58 3.98 -2.62
CA ARG A 196 6.21 4.39 -2.96
C ARG A 196 5.20 3.89 -1.93
N PHE A 197 5.36 2.66 -1.45
CA PHE A 197 4.48 2.07 -0.45
C PHE A 197 4.62 2.74 0.91
N LEU A 198 5.85 3.05 1.35
CA LEU A 198 6.07 3.81 2.57
C LEU A 198 5.37 5.17 2.53
N PHE A 199 5.38 5.85 1.38
CA PHE A 199 4.62 7.08 1.18
C PHE A 199 3.11 6.87 1.41
N ILE A 200 2.52 5.82 0.82
CA ILE A 200 1.10 5.48 1.04
C ILE A 200 0.81 5.24 2.52
N VAL A 201 1.64 4.44 3.20
CA VAL A 201 1.39 4.06 4.60
C VAL A 201 1.65 5.23 5.54
N THR A 202 2.60 6.12 5.27
CA THR A 202 2.75 7.36 6.04
C THR A 202 1.51 8.22 5.88
N THR A 203 1.08 8.50 4.65
CA THR A 203 -0.09 9.35 4.38
C THR A 203 -1.40 8.72 4.88
N THR A 204 -1.54 7.39 4.84
CA THR A 204 -2.77 6.69 5.26
C THR A 204 -2.85 6.47 6.78
N ASP A 205 -1.71 6.17 7.44
CA ASP A 205 -1.62 6.17 8.91
C ASP A 205 -1.89 7.56 9.46
N ASP A 206 -1.38 8.57 8.77
CA ASP A 206 -1.71 9.96 8.99
C ASP A 206 -3.25 10.17 8.90
N LEU A 207 -3.90 9.81 7.80
CA LEU A 207 -5.36 9.94 7.64
C LEU A 207 -6.17 9.19 8.71
N HIS A 208 -5.80 7.95 9.07
CA HIS A 208 -6.53 7.17 10.09
C HIS A 208 -6.29 7.66 11.52
N ARG A 209 -5.12 8.25 11.80
CA ARG A 209 -4.86 8.92 13.10
C ARG A 209 -5.52 10.30 13.22
N GLN A 210 -6.06 10.86 12.13
CA GLN A 210 -6.59 12.22 12.10
C GLN A 210 -7.89 12.37 11.30
N ASP A 211 -9.02 12.07 11.94
CA ASP A 211 -10.19 12.91 11.71
C ASP A 211 -10.92 13.07 13.04
N LYS A 212 -11.01 14.30 13.57
CA LYS A 212 -12.01 15.25 13.05
C LYS A 212 -11.58 16.72 12.81
N ASN A 213 -10.34 17.17 13.02
CA ASN A 213 -10.03 18.63 13.05
C ASN A 213 -8.63 19.06 12.58
N THR A 214 -8.05 18.44 11.54
CA THR A 214 -6.66 18.74 11.12
C THR A 214 -6.56 18.93 9.61
N VAL A 215 -5.65 19.79 9.18
CA VAL A 215 -5.44 20.14 7.77
C VAL A 215 -3.99 19.84 7.40
N GLU A 216 -3.81 19.13 6.29
CA GLU A 216 -2.51 18.91 5.68
C GLU A 216 -2.12 20.10 4.81
N LEU A 217 -0.93 20.65 5.04
CA LEU A 217 -0.38 21.76 4.29
C LEU A 217 1.01 21.41 3.77
N PRO A 218 1.39 21.86 2.56
CA PRO A 218 2.80 21.83 2.17
C PRO A 218 3.61 22.66 3.16
N LEU A 219 4.87 22.29 3.40
CA LEU A 219 5.71 23.02 4.37
C LEU A 219 5.84 24.52 4.04
N SER A 220 5.74 24.89 2.77
CA SER A 220 5.73 26.29 2.30
C SER A 220 4.49 27.08 2.71
N ALA A 221 3.40 26.42 3.10
CA ALA A 221 2.16 27.05 3.56
C ALA A 221 2.05 27.13 5.09
N LEU A 222 3.04 26.62 5.84
CA LEU A 222 3.10 26.77 7.29
C LEU A 222 3.40 28.21 7.67
N LYS A 223 2.71 28.70 8.71
CA LYS A 223 2.89 30.04 9.26
C LYS A 223 3.11 29.99 10.76
N ALA A 224 3.71 31.04 11.31
CA ALA A 224 3.73 31.26 12.73
C ALA A 224 2.29 31.27 13.30
N GLY A 225 2.11 30.80 14.54
CA GLY A 225 0.81 30.68 15.19
C GLY A 225 0.06 29.38 14.91
N MET A 226 0.37 28.65 13.82
CA MET A 226 -0.19 27.33 13.59
C MET A 226 0.33 26.32 14.62
N VAL A 227 -0.50 25.33 14.96
CA VAL A 227 -0.12 24.25 15.89
C VAL A 227 0.05 22.97 15.12
N LEU A 228 1.22 22.33 15.24
CA LEU A 228 1.45 21.02 14.65
C LEU A 228 0.54 19.99 15.30
N ALA A 229 -0.31 19.40 14.49
CA ALA A 229 -1.20 18.34 14.93
C ALA A 229 -0.52 16.95 14.93
N ARG A 230 0.61 16.79 14.21
CA ARG A 230 1.47 15.59 14.28
C ARG A 230 2.94 15.95 14.44
N ASP A 231 3.73 14.97 14.89
CA ASP A 231 5.19 15.06 14.85
C ASP A 231 5.63 15.23 13.39
N LEU A 232 6.38 16.29 13.10
CA LEU A 232 7.03 16.47 11.81
C LEU A 232 8.35 15.68 11.84
N LYS A 233 8.47 14.69 10.97
CA LYS A 233 9.67 13.86 10.83
C LYS A 233 10.29 14.06 9.45
N SER A 234 11.59 13.87 9.36
CA SER A 234 12.32 13.70 8.11
C SER A 234 12.02 12.32 7.51
N ILE A 235 12.34 12.14 6.22
CA ILE A 235 12.09 10.89 5.47
C ILE A 235 12.86 9.69 6.04
N ASP A 236 13.98 9.94 6.71
CA ASP A 236 14.78 8.96 7.45
C ASP A 236 14.22 8.63 8.86
N GLY A 237 13.11 9.26 9.25
CA GLY A 237 12.45 9.08 10.54
C GLY A 237 12.97 9.99 11.67
N THR A 238 13.91 10.89 11.39
CA THR A 238 14.43 11.86 12.39
C THR A 238 13.35 12.87 12.77
N PHE A 239 13.12 13.09 14.06
CA PHE A 239 12.15 14.08 14.54
C PHE A 239 12.65 15.51 14.28
N LEU A 240 11.87 16.28 13.52
CA LEU A 240 12.12 17.69 13.25
C LEU A 240 11.34 18.56 14.22
N LEU A 241 10.05 18.28 14.40
CA LEU A 241 9.17 18.96 15.36
C LEU A 241 8.20 17.95 15.98
N ARG A 242 7.75 18.22 17.21
CA ARG A 242 6.76 17.39 17.91
C ARG A 242 5.35 17.94 17.72
N SER A 243 4.38 17.05 17.75
CA SER A 243 2.96 17.36 17.88
C SER A 243 2.71 18.26 19.10
N GLY A 244 1.76 19.17 18.96
CA GLY A 244 1.46 20.22 19.93
C GLY A 244 2.42 21.42 19.87
N ALA A 245 3.48 21.39 19.06
CA ALA A 245 4.36 22.53 18.90
C ALA A 245 3.64 23.69 18.21
N VAL A 246 3.66 24.86 18.86
CA VAL A 246 3.26 26.12 18.23
C VAL A 246 4.38 26.57 17.32
N LEU A 247 4.07 26.75 16.04
CA LEU A 247 5.03 27.21 15.04
C LEU A 247 5.33 28.69 15.29
N THR A 248 6.62 29.01 15.36
CA THR A 248 7.12 30.38 15.39
C THR A 248 8.10 30.55 14.23
N ASP A 249 8.36 31.79 13.80
CA ASP A 249 9.30 32.03 12.71
C ASP A 249 10.69 31.44 13.01
N ALA A 250 11.14 31.47 14.27
CA ALA A 250 12.39 30.86 14.70
C ALA A 250 12.38 29.32 14.56
N VAL A 251 11.26 28.67 14.91
CA VAL A 251 11.08 27.22 14.80
C VAL A 251 11.00 26.78 13.34
N LEU A 252 10.26 27.52 12.51
CA LEU A 252 10.14 27.27 11.07
C LEU A 252 11.51 27.42 10.40
N ASN A 253 12.22 28.52 10.64
CA ASN A 253 13.56 28.74 10.08
C ASN A 253 14.55 27.64 10.49
N LYS A 254 14.49 27.18 11.74
CA LYS A 254 15.36 26.10 12.22
C LYS A 254 15.01 24.75 11.60
N ALA A 255 13.72 24.40 11.53
CA ALA A 255 13.27 23.14 10.93
C ALA A 255 13.57 23.09 9.43
N PHE A 256 13.36 24.20 8.71
CA PHE A 256 13.56 24.33 7.26
C PHE A 256 15.02 24.46 6.84
N SER A 257 15.94 24.69 7.79
CA SER A 257 17.38 24.66 7.53
C SER A 257 17.98 23.25 7.66
N SER A 258 17.16 22.22 7.94
CA SER A 258 17.64 20.84 8.11
C SER A 258 18.02 20.19 6.77
N PRO A 259 19.23 19.63 6.61
CA PRO A 259 19.68 18.99 5.38
C PRO A 259 18.86 17.75 4.98
N SER A 260 18.17 17.12 5.93
CA SER A 260 17.41 15.89 5.73
C SER A 260 15.98 16.12 5.22
N LEU A 261 15.61 17.37 4.92
CA LEU A 261 14.23 17.77 4.67
C LEU A 261 14.00 17.95 3.16
N GLU A 262 13.27 17.04 2.54
CA GLU A 262 12.94 17.10 1.11
C GLU A 262 11.64 17.91 0.89
N TRP A 263 11.82 19.17 0.45
CA TRP A 263 10.77 20.19 0.39
C TRP A 263 9.57 19.88 -0.53
N LEU A 264 9.75 19.05 -1.55
CA LEU A 264 8.71 18.68 -2.52
C LEU A 264 7.84 17.50 -2.08
N LEU A 265 8.34 16.70 -1.12
CA LEU A 265 7.75 15.42 -0.75
C LEU A 265 7.24 15.39 0.69
N THR A 266 7.49 16.46 1.46
CA THR A 266 7.12 16.55 2.87
C THR A 266 5.97 17.54 3.05
N THR A 267 4.89 17.10 3.66
CA THR A 267 3.77 17.92 4.13
C THR A 267 3.74 17.92 5.65
N ALA A 268 3.05 18.90 6.24
CA ALA A 268 2.83 18.97 7.68
C ALA A 268 1.34 19.04 7.97
N HIS A 269 0.95 18.43 9.08
CA HIS A 269 -0.43 18.43 9.54
C HIS A 269 -0.57 19.40 10.70
N VAL A 270 -1.47 20.37 10.55
CA VAL A 270 -1.75 21.42 11.54
C VAL A 270 -3.19 21.33 12.03
N ASP A 271 -3.43 21.83 13.25
CA ASP A 271 -4.78 21.92 13.80
C ASP A 271 -5.59 22.93 12.97
N ALA A 272 -6.76 22.50 12.46
CA ALA A 272 -7.63 23.32 11.63
C ALA A 272 -8.15 24.57 12.36
N ILE A 273 -8.23 24.54 13.69
CA ILE A 273 -8.62 25.68 14.52
C ILE A 273 -7.50 26.73 14.52
N SER A 274 -6.24 26.30 14.55
CA SER A 274 -5.07 27.20 14.58
C SER A 274 -4.86 27.99 13.28
N ILE A 275 -5.49 27.56 12.19
CA ILE A 275 -5.46 28.29 10.91
C ILE A 275 -6.38 29.53 10.95
N ARG A 276 -7.44 29.52 11.78
CA ARG A 276 -8.48 30.56 11.80
C ARG A 276 -8.21 31.71 12.76
N SER A 277 -7.18 31.64 13.61
CA SER A 277 -6.91 32.62 14.66
C SER A 277 -6.16 33.89 14.20
N GLU A 278 -5.78 34.00 12.93
CA GLU A 278 -5.15 35.23 12.36
C GLU A 278 -6.12 36.10 11.54
N GLY A 279 -7.41 36.06 11.87
CA GLY A 279 -8.46 36.88 11.22
C GLY A 279 -9.10 37.94 12.11
N GLY A 280 -8.50 38.28 13.25
CA GLY A 280 -8.99 39.30 14.19
C GLY A 280 -8.05 40.50 14.30
#